data_AF-A0A1Z4KX07-F1
#
_entry.id   AF-A0A1Z4KX07-F1
#
_cell.length_a   1.000
_cell.length_b   1.000
_cell.length_c   1.000
_cell.angle_alpha   90.00
_cell.angle_beta   90.00
_cell.angle_gamma   90.00
#
_symmetry.space_group_name_H-M   'P 1'
#
loop_
_entity.id
_entity.type
_entity.pdbx_description
1 polymer ?
#
loop_
_entity_poly.entity_id
_entity_poly.type
_entity_poly.pdbx_seq_one_letter_code
_entity_poly.pdbx_strand_id
1 'polypeptide(L)'
;MKTLNWIDKSAWADGEWQQEPDRIEWVYLGFPCLIVRQDPGFLCGYVGIPPTHPYYGKDGTNNELRCIQVHGKITFSEASHQSNDPKAVCHQLLPITDNYWWIGFDCTHSEDISPIIVNIFNYRDATYKNLEFVKNQVEYLAQQLSTLKTE
;
A
#
# COMPACT_ATOMS: atom_id res chain seq x y z
N MET A 1 -13.43 7.80 -0.81
CA MET A 1 -12.35 7.19 -0.02
C MET A 1 -12.67 7.38 1.45
N LYS A 2 -12.34 6.43 2.32
CA LYS A 2 -12.44 6.53 3.78
C LYS A 2 -11.04 6.68 4.35
N THR A 3 -10.86 7.49 5.39
CA THR A 3 -9.55 7.80 5.96
C THR A 3 -9.54 7.61 7.47
N LEU A 4 -8.38 7.28 8.03
CA LEU A 4 -8.12 7.21 9.46
C LEU A 4 -6.76 7.86 9.78
N ASN A 5 -6.71 8.59 10.89
CA ASN A 5 -5.50 9.11 11.52
C ASN A 5 -5.39 8.49 12.91
N TRP A 6 -4.22 8.00 13.29
CA TRP A 6 -3.99 7.47 14.65
C TRP A 6 -2.59 7.77 15.19
N ILE A 7 -1.67 8.26 14.35
CA ILE A 7 -0.31 8.58 14.75
C ILE A 7 -0.24 10.05 15.16
N ASP A 8 0.31 10.33 16.34
CA ASP A 8 0.76 11.68 16.68
C ASP A 8 2.09 11.98 15.99
N LYS A 9 2.06 12.91 15.02
CA LYS A 9 3.21 13.29 14.19
C LYS A 9 3.91 14.55 14.68
N SER A 10 3.53 15.08 15.85
CA SER A 10 4.09 16.34 16.39
C SER A 10 5.61 16.30 16.57
N ALA A 11 6.19 15.10 16.75
CA ALA A 11 7.63 14.89 16.90
C ALA A 11 8.36 14.62 15.58
N TRP A 12 7.65 14.49 14.46
CA TRP A 12 8.26 14.23 13.15
C TRP A 12 8.80 15.52 12.56
N ALA A 13 9.70 15.41 11.59
CA ALA A 13 10.15 16.58 10.84
C ALA A 13 8.97 17.26 10.10
N ASP A 14 9.15 18.53 9.74
CA ASP A 14 8.18 19.25 8.91
C ASP A 14 8.14 18.66 7.48
N GLY A 15 6.93 18.45 6.96
CA GLY A 15 6.71 17.94 5.61
C GLY A 15 5.25 17.64 5.30
N GLU A 16 4.96 17.26 4.05
CA GLU A 16 3.59 17.00 3.57
C GLU A 16 2.85 15.93 4.39
N TRP A 17 3.58 14.93 4.89
CA TRP A 17 3.07 13.84 5.73
C TRP A 17 2.32 14.29 6.99
N GLN A 18 2.54 15.52 7.45
CA GLN A 18 1.86 16.08 8.63
C GLN A 18 0.35 16.24 8.40
N GLN A 19 -0.08 16.46 7.15
CA GLN A 19 -1.49 16.66 6.79
C GLN A 19 -2.12 15.43 6.13
N GLU A 20 -1.32 14.41 5.84
CA GLU A 20 -1.81 13.19 5.22
C GLU A 20 -2.43 12.25 6.25
N PRO A 21 -3.48 11.49 5.87
CA PRO A 21 -3.97 10.40 6.69
C PRO A 21 -2.93 9.29 6.86
N ASP A 22 -3.13 8.47 7.88
CA ASP A 22 -2.29 7.30 8.14
C ASP A 22 -2.85 6.04 7.47
N ARG A 23 -4.14 6.04 7.14
CA ARG A 23 -4.80 4.97 6.39
C ARG A 23 -5.87 5.52 5.48
N ILE A 24 -5.93 5.00 4.26
CA ILE A 24 -6.99 5.28 3.28
C ILE A 24 -7.48 3.97 2.68
N GLU A 25 -8.80 3.79 2.67
CA GLU A 25 -9.45 2.69 1.95
C GLU A 25 -10.41 3.23 0.88
N TRP A 26 -10.40 2.59 -0.29
CA TRP A 26 -11.35 2.87 -1.36
C TRP A 26 -11.54 1.65 -2.25
N VAL A 27 -12.41 1.76 -3.25
CA VAL A 27 -12.60 0.74 -4.28
C VAL A 27 -12.25 1.36 -5.63
N TYR A 28 -11.49 0.63 -6.44
CA TYR A 28 -11.10 1.03 -7.78
C TYR A 28 -11.14 -0.18 -8.72
N LEU A 29 -11.83 -0.06 -9.86
CA LEU A 29 -12.10 -1.17 -10.80
C LEU A 29 -12.70 -2.43 -10.15
N GLY A 30 -13.48 -2.25 -9.08
CA GLY A 30 -14.07 -3.35 -8.31
C GLY A 30 -13.13 -4.01 -7.29
N PHE A 31 -11.85 -3.62 -7.25
CA PHE A 31 -10.91 -4.09 -6.25
C PHE A 31 -10.87 -3.14 -5.05
N PRO A 32 -10.86 -3.66 -3.82
CA PRO A 32 -10.51 -2.86 -2.65
C PRO A 32 -9.04 -2.42 -2.72
N CYS A 33 -8.81 -1.16 -2.38
CA CYS A 33 -7.51 -0.51 -2.38
C CYS A 33 -7.23 0.07 -0.99
N LEU A 34 -5.96 -0.03 -0.57
CA LEU A 34 -5.50 0.41 0.74
C LEU A 34 -4.18 1.18 0.60
N ILE A 35 -4.10 2.32 1.29
CA ILE A 35 -2.84 2.94 1.68
C ILE A 35 -2.77 2.89 3.19
N VAL A 36 -1.63 2.50 3.74
CA VAL A 36 -1.41 2.50 5.19
C VAL A 36 0.02 2.93 5.51
N ARG A 37 0.16 3.78 6.53
CA ARG A 37 1.42 4.30 7.03
C ARG A 37 2.08 3.25 7.92
N GLN A 38 3.34 2.95 7.60
CA GLN A 38 4.18 2.00 8.32
C GLN A 38 5.34 2.73 8.99
N ASP A 39 6.06 2.06 9.89
CA ASP A 39 7.25 2.62 10.52
C ASP A 39 8.48 2.46 9.59
N PRO A 40 9.35 3.48 9.42
CA PRO A 40 9.39 4.74 10.17
C PRO A 40 8.74 5.93 9.43
N GLY A 41 7.45 5.81 9.09
CA GLY A 41 6.58 6.89 8.63
C GLY A 41 6.25 6.88 7.14
N PHE A 42 6.80 5.95 6.36
CA PHE A 42 6.51 5.79 4.94
C PHE A 42 5.11 5.23 4.71
N LEU A 43 4.61 5.41 3.49
CA LEU A 43 3.33 4.87 3.05
C LEU A 43 3.55 3.57 2.27
N CYS A 44 2.66 2.60 2.46
CA CYS A 44 2.57 1.41 1.62
C CYS A 44 1.24 1.38 0.88
N GLY A 45 1.21 0.75 -0.29
CA GLY A 45 0.04 0.63 -1.14
C GLY A 45 -0.34 -0.83 -1.43
N TYR A 46 -1.64 -1.14 -1.41
CA TYR A 46 -2.15 -2.50 -1.57
C TYR A 46 -3.46 -2.54 -2.37
N VAL A 47 -3.66 -3.65 -3.07
CA VAL A 47 -4.89 -4.02 -3.79
C VAL A 47 -5.32 -5.41 -3.32
N GLY A 48 -6.57 -5.55 -2.89
CA GLY A 48 -7.16 -6.83 -2.55
C GLY A 48 -7.81 -7.46 -3.78
N ILE A 49 -7.51 -8.74 -4.03
CA ILE A 49 -8.13 -9.54 -5.09
C ILE A 49 -8.99 -10.66 -4.49
N PRO A 50 -10.16 -10.97 -5.09
CA PRO A 50 -11.06 -11.99 -4.58
C PRO A 50 -10.51 -13.41 -4.85
N PRO A 51 -11.05 -14.45 -4.20
CA PRO A 51 -10.69 -15.86 -4.41
C PRO A 51 -10.78 -16.34 -5.86
N THR A 52 -11.61 -15.70 -6.69
CA THR A 52 -11.77 -16.03 -8.11
C THR A 52 -10.66 -15.49 -9.01
N HIS A 53 -9.77 -14.63 -8.49
CA HIS A 53 -8.72 -14.00 -9.27
C HIS A 53 -7.54 -14.97 -9.53
N PRO A 54 -6.93 -15.01 -10.73
CA PRO A 54 -5.85 -15.95 -11.06
C PRO A 54 -4.62 -15.90 -10.15
N TYR A 55 -4.40 -14.76 -9.49
CA TYR A 55 -3.27 -14.54 -8.59
C TYR A 55 -3.59 -14.70 -7.12
N TYR A 56 -4.81 -15.12 -6.79
CA TYR A 56 -5.18 -15.42 -5.42
C TYR A 56 -4.30 -16.54 -4.86
N GLY A 57 -3.72 -16.33 -3.66
CA GLY A 57 -2.86 -17.31 -3.01
C GLY A 57 -1.43 -17.41 -3.55
N LYS A 58 -1.04 -16.56 -4.52
CA LYS A 58 0.33 -16.53 -5.05
C LYS A 58 1.19 -15.59 -4.20
N ASP A 59 2.28 -16.09 -3.63
CA ASP A 59 3.22 -15.28 -2.86
C ASP A 59 4.22 -14.50 -3.76
N GLY A 60 5.09 -13.70 -3.14
CA GLY A 60 6.09 -12.87 -3.84
C GLY A 60 7.14 -13.64 -4.65
N THR A 61 7.23 -14.97 -4.54
CA THR A 61 8.13 -15.80 -5.35
C THR A 61 7.57 -16.12 -6.73
N ASN A 62 6.28 -15.90 -6.95
CA ASN A 62 5.64 -16.17 -8.22
C ASN A 62 6.20 -15.28 -9.35
N ASN A 63 6.64 -15.90 -10.44
CA ASN A 63 7.27 -15.19 -11.57
C ASN A 63 6.34 -14.19 -12.26
N GLU A 64 5.04 -14.43 -12.30
CA GLU A 64 4.09 -13.56 -12.97
C GLU A 64 3.83 -12.29 -12.14
N LEU A 65 3.75 -12.42 -10.81
CA LEU A 65 3.71 -11.27 -9.89
C LEU A 65 4.97 -10.40 -10.01
N ARG A 66 6.13 -11.00 -10.28
CA ARG A 66 7.38 -10.27 -10.50
C ARG A 66 7.39 -9.45 -11.79
N CYS A 67 6.49 -9.74 -12.73
CA CYS A 67 6.33 -8.95 -13.97
C CYS A 67 5.44 -7.73 -13.76
N ILE A 68 4.62 -7.68 -12.70
CA ILE A 68 3.81 -6.50 -12.38
C ILE A 68 4.71 -5.32 -12.04
N GLN A 69 4.42 -4.17 -12.65
CA GLN A 69 5.20 -2.95 -12.49
C GLN A 69 4.52 -2.02 -11.46
N VAL A 70 5.24 -1.73 -10.39
CA VAL A 70 4.91 -0.70 -9.38
C VAL A 70 6.22 -0.12 -8.84
N HIS A 71 6.14 0.97 -8.07
CA HIS A 71 7.27 1.50 -7.30
C HIS A 71 7.91 0.38 -6.47
N GLY A 72 9.22 0.16 -6.65
CA GLY A 72 9.93 -0.84 -5.86
C GLY A 72 9.63 -2.31 -6.17
N LYS A 73 8.73 -2.60 -7.12
CA LYS A 73 8.13 -3.93 -7.40
C LYS A 73 7.17 -4.38 -6.29
N ILE A 74 6.53 -5.52 -6.50
CA ILE A 74 5.67 -6.16 -5.50
C ILE A 74 6.53 -6.64 -4.33
N THR A 75 6.24 -6.17 -3.13
CA THR A 75 6.93 -6.54 -1.88
C THR A 75 6.00 -7.19 -0.86
N PHE A 76 4.70 -7.25 -1.15
CA PHE A 76 3.68 -7.88 -0.30
C PHE A 76 2.72 -8.73 -1.12
N SER A 77 2.44 -9.96 -0.67
CA SER A 77 1.41 -10.81 -1.26
C SER A 77 0.95 -11.87 -0.26
N GLU A 78 -0.11 -11.58 0.50
CA GLU A 78 -0.57 -12.42 1.61
C GLU A 78 -2.10 -12.38 1.78
N ALA A 79 -2.64 -13.35 2.53
CA ALA A 79 -4.06 -13.38 2.87
C ALA A 79 -4.43 -12.23 3.82
N SER A 80 -5.68 -11.76 3.73
CA SER A 80 -6.20 -10.78 4.69
C SER A 80 -6.15 -11.33 6.13
N HIS A 81 -5.36 -10.70 6.99
CA HIS A 81 -5.36 -10.96 8.42
C HIS A 81 -6.29 -9.99 9.13
N GLN A 82 -7.56 -10.39 9.33
CA GLN A 82 -8.54 -9.56 10.04
C GLN A 82 -7.99 -9.19 11.42
N SER A 83 -7.76 -7.89 11.64
CA SER A 83 -7.16 -7.35 12.84
C SER A 83 -7.68 -5.94 13.09
N ASN A 84 -7.74 -5.56 14.38
CA ASN A 84 -8.05 -4.20 14.80
C ASN A 84 -6.80 -3.30 14.86
N ASP A 85 -5.61 -3.83 14.58
CA ASP A 85 -4.40 -3.02 14.45
C ASP A 85 -4.55 -2.11 13.22
N PRO A 86 -4.51 -0.77 13.36
CA PRO A 86 -4.69 0.15 12.22
C PRO A 86 -3.66 -0.04 11.09
N LYS A 87 -2.49 -0.65 11.39
CA LYS A 87 -1.45 -0.99 10.41
C LYS A 87 -1.73 -2.26 9.60
N ALA A 88 -2.71 -3.07 10.01
CA ALA A 88 -3.01 -4.33 9.36
C ALA A 88 -3.50 -4.15 7.91
N VAL A 89 -3.01 -5.04 7.03
CA VAL A 89 -3.44 -5.13 5.63
C VAL A 89 -4.70 -5.97 5.55
N CYS A 90 -5.83 -5.35 5.89
CA CYS A 90 -7.17 -5.93 5.80
C CYS A 90 -8.20 -4.81 5.59
N HIS A 91 -9.49 -5.12 5.45
CA HIS A 91 -10.54 -4.11 5.55
C HIS A 91 -10.74 -3.65 6.99
N GLN A 92 -10.92 -2.34 7.18
CA GLN A 92 -11.31 -1.77 8.48
C GLN A 92 -12.34 -0.63 8.33
N LEU A 93 -12.20 0.18 7.28
CA LEU A 93 -13.07 1.34 7.04
C LEU A 93 -14.16 1.05 5.99
N LEU A 94 -13.99 -0.02 5.22
CA LEU A 94 -14.97 -0.52 4.25
C LEU A 94 -15.55 -1.88 4.70
N PRO A 95 -16.76 -2.24 4.23
CA PRO A 95 -17.36 -3.54 4.53
C PRO A 95 -16.49 -4.69 3.99
N ILE A 96 -16.39 -5.78 4.76
CA ILE A 96 -15.77 -7.02 4.30
C ILE A 96 -16.80 -7.77 3.44
N THR A 97 -16.57 -7.83 2.14
CA THR A 97 -17.47 -8.52 1.18
C THR A 97 -16.91 -9.84 0.65
N ASP A 98 -15.64 -10.13 0.90
CA ASP A 98 -14.97 -11.35 0.43
C ASP A 98 -13.74 -11.67 1.31
N ASN A 99 -13.16 -12.86 1.10
CA ASN A 99 -11.86 -13.24 1.65
C ASN A 99 -10.75 -12.78 0.71
N TYR A 100 -10.33 -11.52 0.82
CA TYR A 100 -9.33 -10.95 -0.09
C TYR A 100 -7.92 -11.48 0.16
N TRP A 101 -7.18 -11.65 -0.94
CA TRP A 101 -5.72 -11.75 -0.95
C TRP A 101 -5.14 -10.40 -1.33
N TRP A 102 -4.23 -9.86 -0.52
CA TRP A 102 -3.71 -8.51 -0.69
C TRP A 102 -2.34 -8.56 -1.35
N ILE A 103 -2.19 -7.78 -2.41
CA ILE A 103 -0.94 -7.61 -3.15
C ILE A 103 -0.53 -6.15 -3.05
N GLY A 104 0.74 -5.87 -2.78
CA GLY A 104 1.18 -4.50 -2.55
C GLY A 104 2.68 -4.27 -2.64
N PHE A 105 3.04 -3.03 -2.35
CA PHE A 105 4.40 -2.50 -2.38
C PHE A 105 4.60 -1.53 -1.21
N ASP A 106 5.85 -1.35 -0.79
CA ASP A 106 6.26 -0.36 0.18
C ASP A 106 6.98 0.82 -0.47
N CYS A 107 7.13 1.91 0.28
CA CYS A 107 7.94 3.06 -0.11
C CYS A 107 9.13 3.22 0.87
N THR A 108 9.90 2.14 1.08
CA THR A 108 11.13 2.15 1.89
C THR A 108 12.38 1.70 1.10
N HIS A 109 12.49 2.15 -0.15
CA HIS A 109 13.64 1.90 -1.02
C HIS A 109 14.76 2.94 -0.80
N SER A 110 15.92 2.71 -1.43
CA SER A 110 17.10 3.58 -1.31
C SER A 110 16.85 5.04 -1.71
N GLU A 111 15.87 5.26 -2.58
CA GLU A 111 15.44 6.53 -3.15
C GLU A 111 14.23 7.14 -2.42
N ASP A 112 13.76 6.49 -1.35
CA ASP A 112 12.57 6.91 -0.59
C ASP A 112 12.95 7.60 0.71
N ILE A 113 12.25 8.69 1.01
CA ILE A 113 12.35 9.36 2.31
C ILE A 113 11.34 8.76 3.28
N SER A 114 11.81 8.45 4.49
CA SER A 114 10.95 8.11 5.63
C SER A 114 10.82 9.30 6.59
N PRO A 115 9.61 9.84 6.81
CA PRO A 115 9.36 11.04 7.62
C PRO A 115 10.00 11.09 9.01
N ILE A 116 10.05 9.96 9.74
CA ILE A 116 10.60 9.94 11.11
C ILE A 116 12.13 10.11 11.11
N ILE A 117 12.79 9.60 10.08
CA ILE A 117 14.26 9.50 10.05
C ILE A 117 14.89 10.44 9.00
N VAL A 118 14.09 11.31 8.37
CA VAL A 118 14.54 12.26 7.33
C VAL A 118 15.68 13.17 7.78
N ASN A 119 15.69 13.58 9.05
CA ASN A 119 16.74 14.43 9.62
C ASN A 119 17.98 13.64 10.10
N ILE A 120 17.93 12.31 10.09
CA ILE A 120 18.99 11.44 10.59
C ILE A 120 19.88 10.96 9.44
N PHE A 121 19.31 10.68 8.27
CA PHE A 121 20.03 10.17 7.12
C PHE A 121 20.22 11.23 6.03
N ASN A 122 21.34 11.14 5.32
CA ASN A 122 21.62 12.00 4.17
C ASN A 122 20.98 11.42 2.90
N TYR A 123 19.72 11.79 2.66
CA TYR A 123 18.90 11.39 1.52
C TYR A 123 19.27 12.14 0.23
N ARG A 124 20.53 12.05 -0.23
CA ARG A 124 20.90 12.63 -1.53
C ARG A 124 20.05 11.98 -2.63
N ASP A 125 19.33 12.81 -3.39
CA ASP A 125 18.47 12.44 -4.52
C ASP A 125 17.23 11.57 -4.17
N ALA A 126 16.94 11.35 -2.88
CA ALA A 126 15.74 10.64 -2.44
C ALA A 126 14.53 11.59 -2.32
N THR A 127 13.33 11.02 -2.44
CA THR A 127 12.06 11.78 -2.44
C THR A 127 11.04 11.11 -1.54
N TYR A 128 10.18 11.92 -0.90
CA TYR A 128 9.04 11.38 -0.19
C TYR A 128 7.99 10.88 -1.18
N LYS A 129 7.54 9.63 -1.01
CA LYS A 129 6.41 9.08 -1.78
C LYS A 129 5.12 9.45 -1.08
N ASN A 130 4.63 10.63 -1.43
CA ASN A 130 3.43 11.21 -0.85
C ASN A 130 2.17 10.43 -1.25
N LEU A 131 1.05 10.83 -0.64
CA LEU A 131 -0.21 10.13 -0.80
C LEU A 131 -0.68 10.03 -2.26
N GLU A 132 -0.51 11.09 -3.05
CA GLU A 132 -0.91 11.11 -4.45
C GLU A 132 -0.08 10.11 -5.27
N PHE A 133 1.24 10.09 -5.06
CA PHE A 133 2.12 9.11 -5.71
C PHE A 133 1.69 7.68 -5.40
N VAL A 134 1.50 7.35 -4.11
CA VAL A 134 1.16 5.99 -3.69
C VAL A 134 -0.22 5.60 -4.23
N LYS A 135 -1.20 6.52 -4.21
CA LYS A 135 -2.52 6.29 -4.81
C LYS A 135 -2.42 5.94 -6.28
N ASN A 136 -1.63 6.69 -7.06
CA ASN A 136 -1.46 6.44 -8.49
C ASN A 136 -0.81 5.07 -8.74
N GLN A 137 0.17 4.67 -7.92
CA GLN A 137 0.79 3.34 -7.99
C GLN A 137 -0.20 2.21 -7.61
N VAL A 138 -1.04 2.41 -6.60
CA VAL A 138 -2.10 1.45 -6.23
C VAL A 138 -3.14 1.29 -7.35
N GLU A 139 -3.57 2.39 -7.96
CA GLU A 139 -4.51 2.34 -9.09
C GLU A 139 -3.88 1.69 -10.32
N TYR A 140 -2.58 1.95 -10.58
CA TYR A 140 -1.83 1.29 -11.66
C TYR A 140 -1.65 -0.22 -11.41
N LEU A 141 -1.44 -0.64 -10.16
CA LEU A 141 -1.44 -2.04 -9.76
C LEU A 141 -2.82 -2.68 -10.05
N ALA A 142 -3.89 -2.04 -9.61
CA ALA A 142 -5.26 -2.53 -9.83
C ALA A 142 -5.61 -2.65 -11.32
N GLN A 143 -5.13 -1.71 -12.16
CA GLN A 143 -5.29 -1.79 -13.62
C GLN A 143 -4.63 -3.05 -14.18
N GLN A 144 -3.37 -3.30 -13.84
CA GLN A 144 -2.65 -4.50 -14.30
C GLN A 144 -3.38 -5.78 -13.85
N LEU A 145 -3.80 -5.85 -12.58
CA LEU A 145 -4.55 -6.98 -12.05
C LEU A 145 -5.89 -7.18 -12.79
N SER A 146 -6.59 -6.11 -13.15
CA SER A 146 -7.87 -6.19 -13.89
C SER A 146 -7.77 -6.82 -15.29
N THR A 147 -6.59 -6.76 -15.91
CA THR A 147 -6.35 -7.31 -17.25
C THR A 147 -6.14 -8.82 -17.25
N LEU A 148 -5.90 -9.40 -16.08
CA LEU A 148 -5.67 -10.83 -15.90
C LEU A 148 -7.02 -11.53 -15.77
N LYS A 149 -7.49 -12.12 -16.87
CA LYS A 149 -8.71 -12.91 -16.86
C LYS A 149 -8.38 -14.35 -16.48
N THR A 150 -9.26 -14.95 -15.67
CA THR A 150 -9.41 -16.40 -15.60
C THR A 150 -9.79 -16.90 -17.00
N GLU A 151 -9.05 -17.87 -17.52
CA GLU A 151 -9.47 -18.65 -18.69
C GLU A 151 -10.76 -19.44 -18.40
#